data_AF-A0A1I0UFJ2-F1
#
_entry.id   AF-A0A1I0UFJ2-F1
#
_cell.length_a   1.000
_cell.length_b   1.000
_cell.length_c   1.000
_cell.angle_alpha   90.00
_cell.angle_beta   90.00
_cell.angle_gamma   90.00
#
_symmetry.space_group_name_H-M   'P 1'
#
loop_
_entity.id
_entity.type
_entity.pdbx_description
1 polymer ?
#
loop_
_entity_poly.entity_id
_entity_poly.type
_entity_poly.pdbx_seq_one_letter_code
_entity_poly.pdbx_strand_id
1 'polypeptide(L)'
;WHDIPLWSEFRIFIRDRRVIGISQYHHQSGFAEIPANERAIKASLSDFCRDLLDALHMETVVADVFVERQDNGSFKTTLIELNPFIQRTDPCLYTWKNGGDFDGGFRYREAQDPPQVAWTGRQQLIDDPWRLPS
;
A
#
# COMPACT_ATOMS: atom_id res chain seq x y z
N TRP A 1 17.11 -3.69 11.40
CA TRP A 1 15.73 -3.21 11.17
C TRP A 1 15.83 -2.05 10.20
N HIS A 2 14.98 -2.01 9.18
CA HIS A 2 14.92 -0.91 8.21
C HIS A 2 13.55 -0.27 8.37
N ASP A 3 13.53 1.03 8.68
CA ASP A 3 12.27 1.74 8.86
C ASP A 3 11.68 2.06 7.48
N ILE A 4 10.56 1.42 7.16
CA ILE A 4 9.84 1.60 5.90
C ILE A 4 8.63 2.50 6.16
N PRO A 5 8.48 3.63 5.45
CA PRO A 5 7.29 4.45 5.55
C PRO A 5 6.05 3.67 5.07
N LEU A 6 4.95 3.72 5.82
CA LEU A 6 3.72 2.97 5.51
C LEU A 6 3.15 3.27 4.13
N TRP A 7 3.30 4.50 3.64
CA TRP A 7 2.81 4.88 2.31
C TRP A 7 3.53 4.16 1.16
N SER A 8 4.74 3.64 1.43
CA SER A 8 5.64 3.11 0.41
C SER A 8 5.51 1.61 0.18
N GLU A 9 4.65 0.92 0.93
CA GLU A 9 4.42 -0.52 0.81
C GLU A 9 3.27 -0.86 -0.14
N PHE A 10 3.50 -1.84 -1.01
CA PHE A 10 2.55 -2.31 -2.01
C PHE A 10 2.50 -3.84 -2.04
N ARG A 11 1.32 -4.36 -2.38
CA ARG A 11 1.06 -5.77 -2.64
C ARG A 11 0.82 -5.98 -4.12
N ILE A 12 1.61 -6.84 -4.74
CA ILE A 12 1.54 -7.22 -6.14
C ILE A 12 0.90 -8.61 -6.23
N PHE A 13 -0.14 -8.72 -7.05
CA PHE A 13 -0.85 -9.97 -7.32
C PHE A 13 -0.39 -10.54 -8.66
N ILE A 14 0.18 -11.73 -8.63
CA ILE A 14 0.69 -12.44 -9.81
C ILE A 14 -0.09 -13.73 -10.00
N ARG A 15 -0.61 -13.97 -11.20
CA ARG A 15 -1.28 -15.21 -11.59
C ARG A 15 -0.93 -15.57 -13.02
N ASP A 16 -0.62 -16.83 -13.26
CA ASP A 16 -0.26 -17.37 -14.58
C ASP A 16 0.84 -16.55 -15.26
N ARG A 17 1.90 -16.22 -14.49
CA ARG A 17 3.04 -15.38 -14.89
C ARG A 17 2.67 -13.97 -15.37
N ARG A 18 1.55 -13.42 -14.89
CA ARG A 18 1.11 -12.05 -15.20
C ARG A 18 0.77 -11.30 -13.92
N VAL A 19 1.14 -10.02 -13.87
CA VAL A 19 0.63 -9.11 -12.85
C VAL A 19 -0.85 -8.84 -13.13
N ILE A 20 -1.71 -9.18 -12.19
CA ILE A 20 -3.16 -9.01 -12.28
C ILE A 20 -3.69 -7.90 -11.38
N GLY A 21 -2.82 -7.27 -10.57
CA GLY A 21 -3.18 -6.11 -9.78
C GLY A 21 -2.05 -5.69 -8.85
N ILE A 22 -2.04 -4.42 -8.49
CA ILE A 22 -1.16 -3.85 -7.47
C ILE A 22 -2.02 -3.00 -6.53
N SER A 23 -1.91 -3.24 -5.24
CA SER A 23 -2.60 -2.47 -4.20
C SER A 23 -1.59 -1.80 -3.28
N GLN A 24 -1.91 -0.60 -2.81
CA GLN A 24 -1.34 -0.08 -1.56
C GLN A 24 -1.56 -1.11 -0.45
N TYR A 25 -0.52 -1.41 0.34
CA TYR A 25 -0.59 -2.39 1.42
C TYR A 25 -1.37 -1.84 2.62
N HIS A 26 -1.01 -0.65 3.10
CA HIS A 26 -1.68 0.02 4.24
C HIS A 26 -2.97 0.73 3.79
N HIS A 27 -3.90 -0.04 3.22
CA HIS A 27 -5.09 0.43 2.51
C HIS A 27 -6.22 0.98 3.39
N GLN A 28 -6.04 1.03 4.71
CA GLN A 28 -7.01 1.65 5.63
C GLN A 28 -6.90 3.17 5.62
N SER A 29 -5.73 3.70 5.24
CA SER A 29 -5.41 5.13 5.18
C SER A 29 -5.12 5.56 3.75
N GLY A 30 -5.29 6.85 3.46
CA GLY A 30 -4.79 7.47 2.23
C GLY A 30 -3.48 8.22 2.51
N PHE A 31 -2.58 8.25 1.53
CA PHE A 31 -1.27 8.90 1.65
C PHE A 31 -1.06 9.82 0.45
N ALA A 32 -0.69 11.08 0.69
CA ALA A 32 -0.53 12.08 -0.36
C ALA A 32 0.76 11.85 -1.20
N GLU A 33 1.72 11.11 -0.63
CA GLU A 33 2.98 10.74 -1.25
C GLU A 33 2.77 9.85 -2.48
N ILE A 34 1.76 8.97 -2.45
CA ILE A 34 1.45 8.06 -3.56
C ILE A 34 1.00 8.83 -4.80
N PRO A 35 -0.07 9.66 -4.78
CA PRO A 35 -0.47 10.43 -5.96
C PRO A 35 0.59 11.45 -6.38
N ALA A 36 1.31 12.06 -5.43
CA ALA A 36 2.38 13.01 -5.75
C ALA A 36 3.54 12.37 -6.56
N ASN A 37 3.76 11.07 -6.40
CA ASN A 37 4.85 10.33 -7.04
C ASN A 37 4.38 9.20 -7.96
N GLU A 38 3.09 9.15 -8.31
CA GLU A 38 2.44 7.97 -8.91
C GLU A 38 3.18 7.46 -10.14
N ARG A 39 3.56 8.36 -11.05
CA ARG A 39 4.28 8.00 -12.28
C ARG A 39 5.62 7.32 -11.99
N ALA A 40 6.39 7.84 -11.04
CA ALA A 40 7.72 7.32 -10.72
C ALA A 40 7.64 6.00 -9.95
N ILE A 41 6.65 5.88 -9.04
CA ILE A 41 6.34 4.63 -8.33
C ILE A 41 5.92 3.55 -9.33
N LYS A 42 4.97 3.83 -10.23
CA LYS A 42 4.53 2.88 -11.26
C LYS A 42 5.67 2.42 -12.16
N ALA A 43 6.58 3.32 -12.55
CA ALA A 43 7.75 2.95 -13.35
C ALA A 43 8.65 1.96 -12.60
N SER A 44 9.00 2.27 -11.34
CA SER A 44 9.82 1.39 -10.49
C SER A 44 9.17 0.02 -10.28
N LEU A 45 7.88 -0.02 -9.95
CA LEU A 45 7.13 -1.26 -9.76
C LEU A 45 7.06 -2.07 -11.05
N SER A 46 6.86 -1.43 -12.20
CA SER A 46 6.79 -2.12 -13.50
C SER A 46 8.12 -2.76 -13.87
N ASP A 47 9.23 -2.04 -13.66
CA ASP A 47 10.57 -2.57 -13.89
C ASP A 47 10.86 -3.76 -12.98
N PHE A 48 10.56 -3.61 -11.69
CA PHE A 48 10.68 -4.69 -10.73
C PHE A 48 9.81 -5.90 -11.07
N CYS A 49 8.56 -5.71 -11.51
CA CYS A 49 7.66 -6.81 -11.87
C CYS A 49 8.22 -7.64 -13.03
N ARG A 50 8.82 -7.00 -14.04
CA ARG A 50 9.47 -7.69 -15.15
C ARG A 50 10.60 -8.58 -14.65
N ASP A 51 11.50 -8.01 -13.86
CA ASP A 51 12.67 -8.71 -13.33
C ASP A 51 12.24 -9.84 -12.36
N LEU A 52 11.20 -9.59 -11.55
CA LEU A 52 10.64 -10.57 -10.62
C LEU A 52 10.01 -11.76 -11.36
N LEU A 53 9.23 -11.50 -12.43
CA LEU A 53 8.62 -12.57 -13.21
C LEU A 53 9.68 -13.48 -13.85
N ASP A 54 10.78 -12.92 -14.33
CA ASP A 54 11.88 -13.69 -14.91
C ASP A 54 12.60 -14.56 -13.86
N ALA A 55 12.71 -14.06 -12.62
CA ALA A 55 13.37 -14.77 -11.53
C ALA A 55 12.46 -15.79 -10.81
N LEU A 56 11.14 -15.61 -10.83
CA LEU A 56 10.19 -16.48 -10.12
C LEU A 56 10.01 -17.82 -10.83
N HIS A 57 10.26 -18.91 -10.09
CA HIS A 57 9.87 -20.27 -10.48
C HIS A 57 8.36 -20.54 -10.29
N MET A 58 7.68 -19.73 -9.49
CA MET A 58 6.24 -19.86 -9.24
C MET A 58 5.45 -19.00 -10.22
N GLU A 59 4.37 -19.54 -10.78
CA GLU A 59 3.54 -18.82 -11.75
C GLU A 59 2.47 -17.94 -11.11
N THR A 60 2.07 -18.27 -9.88
CA THR A 60 0.96 -17.64 -9.17
C THR A 60 1.34 -17.41 -7.71
N VAL A 61 1.48 -16.15 -7.32
CA VAL A 61 2.03 -15.71 -6.03
C VAL A 61 1.58 -14.29 -5.72
N VAL A 62 1.63 -13.90 -4.45
CA VAL A 62 1.47 -12.51 -4.01
C VAL A 62 2.83 -12.02 -3.51
N ALA A 63 3.26 -10.84 -3.92
CA ALA A 63 4.54 -10.26 -3.50
C ALA A 63 4.29 -8.94 -2.78
N ASP A 64 4.81 -8.81 -1.57
CA ASP A 64 4.81 -7.55 -0.85
C ASP A 64 6.17 -6.87 -1.05
N VAL A 65 6.12 -5.59 -1.35
CA VAL A 65 7.28 -4.79 -1.73
C VAL A 65 7.21 -3.43 -1.04
N PHE A 66 8.35 -2.76 -0.93
CA PHE A 66 8.37 -1.33 -0.67
C PHE A 66 9.12 -0.57 -1.76
N VAL A 67 8.79 0.71 -1.92
CA VAL A 67 9.49 1.63 -2.81
C VAL A 67 10.28 2.66 -2.01
N GLU A 68 11.53 2.86 -2.37
CA GLU A 68 12.41 3.82 -1.72
C GLU A 68 12.84 4.90 -2.70
N ARG A 69 12.69 6.17 -2.30
CA ARG A 69 13.17 7.30 -3.08
C ARG A 69 14.69 7.36 -3.03
N GLN A 70 15.31 7.43 -4.20
CA GLN A 70 16.75 7.52 -4.38
C GLN A 70 17.21 8.99 -4.48
N ASP A 71 18.49 9.25 -4.30
CA ASP A 71 19.08 10.61 -4.32
C ASP A 71 18.82 11.36 -5.65
N ASN A 72 18.74 10.64 -6.76
CA ASN A 72 18.44 11.19 -8.09
C ASN A 72 16.94 11.45 -8.32
N GLY A 73 16.10 11.25 -7.30
CA GLY A 73 14.64 11.43 -7.37
C GLY A 73 13.87 10.25 -7.98
N SER A 74 14.53 9.18 -8.43
CA SER A 74 13.87 7.96 -8.87
C SER A 74 13.41 7.10 -7.68
N PHE A 75 12.69 6.02 -7.97
CA PHE A 75 12.28 5.03 -6.98
C PHE A 75 12.94 3.68 -7.25
N LYS A 76 13.31 2.99 -6.18
CA LYS A 76 13.75 1.59 -6.21
C LYS A 76 12.73 0.73 -5.48
N THR A 77 12.25 -0.32 -6.13
CA THR A 77 11.36 -1.31 -5.50
C THR A 77 12.19 -2.45 -4.93
N THR A 78 11.87 -2.89 -3.72
CA THR A 78 12.53 -4.00 -3.03
C THR A 78 11.48 -4.98 -2.50
N LEU A 79 11.73 -6.28 -2.69
CA LEU A 79 10.88 -7.36 -2.17
C LEU A 79 10.98 -7.45 -0.64
N ILE A 80 9.82 -7.56 0.02
CA ILE A 80 9.70 -7.83 1.46
C ILE A 80 9.43 -9.33 1.66
N GLU A 81 8.33 -9.82 1.10
CA GLU A 81 7.87 -11.21 1.28
C GLU A 81 7.10 -11.74 0.07
N LEU A 82 7.06 -13.07 -0.05
CA LEU A 82 6.20 -13.78 -0.98
C LEU A 82 5.15 -14.56 -0.21
N ASN A 83 3.89 -14.40 -0.60
CA ASN A 83 2.72 -15.02 -0.01
C ASN A 83 2.00 -15.93 -1.03
N PRO A 84 1.37 -17.02 -0.59
CA PRO A 84 0.51 -17.82 -1.48
C PRO A 84 -0.67 -17.00 -2.02
N PHE A 85 -1.04 -17.24 -3.27
CA PHE A 85 -2.23 -16.65 -3.88
C PHE A 85 -3.49 -17.42 -3.45
N ILE A 86 -3.96 -17.16 -2.23
CA ILE A 86 -5.13 -17.81 -1.63
C ILE A 86 -5.99 -16.78 -0.88
N GLN A 87 -7.25 -17.12 -0.63
CA GLN A 87 -8.22 -16.24 0.05
C GLN A 87 -7.81 -15.81 1.47
N ARG A 88 -6.84 -16.49 2.09
CA ARG A 88 -6.29 -16.12 3.41
C ARG A 88 -5.34 -14.92 3.33
N THR A 89 -4.73 -14.67 2.18
CA THR A 89 -3.87 -13.51 1.94
C THR A 89 -4.76 -12.28 1.77
N ASP A 90 -4.52 -11.20 2.51
CA ASP A 90 -5.35 -9.98 2.43
C ASP A 90 -5.37 -9.43 0.98
N PRO A 91 -6.54 -9.22 0.35
CA PRO A 91 -6.61 -8.67 -1.00
C PRO A 91 -6.40 -7.15 -1.05
N CYS A 92 -6.28 -6.48 0.10
CA CYS A 92 -6.15 -5.04 0.25
C CYS A 92 -7.30 -4.28 -0.45
N LEU A 93 -7.01 -3.52 -1.51
CA LEU A 93 -8.01 -2.79 -2.31
C LEU A 93 -8.67 -3.63 -3.41
N TYR A 94 -8.34 -4.91 -3.50
CA TYR A 94 -9.07 -5.90 -4.27
C TYR A 94 -10.03 -6.68 -3.37
N THR A 95 -10.80 -7.59 -3.97
CA THR A 95 -11.61 -8.58 -3.26
C THR A 95 -11.33 -9.97 -3.80
N TRP A 96 -11.54 -10.99 -2.97
CA TRP A 96 -11.53 -12.40 -3.39
C TRP A 96 -12.91 -12.91 -3.84
N LYS A 97 -13.95 -12.10 -3.70
CA LYS A 97 -15.33 -12.50 -4.05
C LYS A 97 -15.39 -12.88 -5.54
N ASN A 98 -16.12 -13.97 -5.84
CA ASN A 98 -16.32 -14.47 -7.21
C ASN A 98 -15.02 -14.73 -8.00
N GLY A 99 -13.94 -15.17 -7.33
CA GLY A 99 -12.65 -15.40 -7.99
C GLY A 99 -11.75 -14.16 -8.10
N GLY A 100 -12.24 -13.04 -7.59
CA GLY A 100 -11.55 -11.77 -7.42
C GLY A 100 -11.81 -10.76 -8.53
N ASP A 101 -11.68 -9.47 -8.20
CA ASP A 101 -11.93 -8.33 -9.08
C ASP A 101 -10.64 -7.72 -9.66
N PHE A 102 -9.63 -8.57 -9.83
CA PHE A 102 -8.32 -8.23 -10.37
C PHE A 102 -8.42 -7.75 -11.83
N ASP A 103 -7.99 -6.52 -12.07
CA ASP A 103 -8.14 -5.78 -13.33
C ASP A 103 -6.80 -5.32 -13.94
N GLY A 104 -5.68 -5.72 -13.34
CA GLY A 104 -4.33 -5.25 -13.72
C GLY A 104 -4.01 -3.83 -13.24
N GLY A 105 -4.90 -3.21 -12.48
CA GLY A 105 -4.78 -1.83 -12.03
C GLY A 105 -3.73 -1.61 -10.93
N PHE A 106 -3.43 -0.34 -10.70
CA PHE A 106 -2.71 0.15 -9.53
C PHE A 106 -3.71 0.90 -8.65
N ARG A 107 -4.06 0.31 -7.50
CA ARG A 107 -5.08 0.83 -6.59
C ARG A 107 -4.41 1.39 -5.33
N TYR A 108 -4.79 2.61 -4.97
CA TYR A 108 -4.43 3.25 -3.70
C TYR A 108 -5.60 4.12 -3.24
N ARG A 109 -5.64 4.46 -1.95
CA ARG A 109 -6.61 5.42 -1.43
C ARG A 109 -6.02 6.82 -1.52
N GLU A 110 -6.80 7.75 -2.07
CA GLU A 110 -6.48 9.16 -1.95
C GLU A 110 -6.47 9.57 -0.47
N ALA A 111 -5.52 10.43 -0.11
CA ALA A 111 -5.53 11.06 1.20
C ALA A 111 -6.86 11.80 1.34
N GLN A 112 -7.67 11.39 2.32
CA GLN A 112 -8.84 12.18 2.70
C GLN A 112 -8.30 13.48 3.30
N ASP A 113 -8.83 14.62 2.85
CA ASP A 113 -8.67 15.84 3.62
C ASP A 113 -9.09 15.52 5.06
N PRO A 114 -8.31 15.90 6.08
CA PRO A 114 -8.80 15.79 7.45
C PRO A 114 -10.17 16.47 7.47
N PRO A 115 -11.19 15.85 8.11
CA PRO A 115 -12.51 16.45 8.15
C PRO A 115 -12.34 17.91 8.56
N GLN A 116 -12.82 18.84 7.72
CA GLN A 116 -12.83 20.25 8.07
C GLN A 116 -13.63 20.34 9.37
N VAL A 117 -12.93 20.39 10.50
CA VAL A 117 -13.55 20.66 11.78
C VAL A 117 -14.06 22.08 11.64
N ALA A 118 -15.36 22.21 11.35
CA ALA A 118 -16.06 23.45 11.53
C ALA A 118 -15.87 23.79 13.01
N TRP A 119 -14.98 24.74 13.29
CA TRP A 119 -14.84 25.32 14.63
C TRP A 119 -16.14 26.07 14.93
N THR A 120 -17.16 25.34 15.35
CA THR A 120 -18.28 25.91 16.08
C THR A 120 -17.74 26.28 17.46
N GLY A 121 -17.66 27.58 17.71
CA GLY A 121 -17.03 28.11 18.91
C GLY A 121 -17.64 27.58 20.22
N ARG A 122 -16.76 27.43 21.22
CA ARG A 122 -16.96 26.96 22.62
C ARG A 122 -17.13 25.44 22.73
N GLN A 123 -16.36 24.72 23.56
CA GLN A 123 -16.04 25.04 24.96
C GLN A 123 -14.77 24.31 25.42
N GLN A 124 -14.05 24.93 26.34
CA GLN A 124 -13.01 24.35 27.19
C GLN A 124 -13.55 23.21 28.07
N LEU A 125 -12.69 22.20 28.28
CA LEU A 125 -12.31 21.54 29.54
C LEU A 125 -12.17 20.04 29.27
N ILE A 126 -10.91 19.61 29.08
CA ILE A 126 -10.52 18.23 29.21
C ILE A 126 -10.40 17.99 30.71
N ASP A 127 -11.39 17.31 31.29
CA ASP A 127 -11.23 16.71 32.60
C ASP A 127 -10.22 15.56 32.46
N ASP A 128 -9.07 15.75 33.08
CA ASP A 128 -7.97 14.79 33.18
C ASP A 128 -8.42 13.53 33.94
N PRO A 129 -8.36 12.33 33.33
CA PRO A 129 -8.79 11.08 33.96
C PRO A 129 -7.87 10.60 35.10
N TRP A 130 -6.78 11.31 35.41
CA TRP A 130 -5.79 10.90 36.43
C TRP A 130 -5.91 11.58 37.80
N ARG A 131 -6.98 12.33 38.09
CA ARG A 131 -7.22 12.82 39.46
C ARG A 131 -7.96 11.79 40.32
N LEU A 132 -7.23 11.13 41.23
CA LEU A 132 -7.75 10.35 42.37
C LEU A 132 -7.60 11.14 43.70
N PRO A 133 -8.32 10.76 44.78
CA PRO A 133 -9.16 11.64 45.61
C PRO A 133 -8.50 12.15 46.91
N SER A 134 -9.24 13.01 47.63
CA SER A 134 -9.18 13.17 49.09
C SER A 134 -10.58 13.21 49.68
#